data_AF-A0A2T0TA76-F1
#
_entry.id   AF-A0A2T0TA76-F1
#
_cell.length_a   1.000
_cell.length_b   1.000
_cell.length_c   1.000
_cell.angle_alpha   90.00
_cell.angle_beta   90.00
_cell.angle_gamma   90.00
#
_symmetry.space_group_name_H-M   'P 1'
#
loop_
_entity.id
_entity.type
_entity.pdbx_description
1 polymer ?
#
loop_
_entity_poly.entity_id
_entity_poly.type
_entity_poly.pdbx_seq_one_letter_code
_entity_poly.pdbx_strand_id
1 'polypeptide(L)'
;MIADSRGPLLNRRRVLLAAAAAPLAVACTTPPPPPPPPDPLAELVVQARADAALATAAGATEVAAARTEHAKLLQAEVDRARPSTPSASAAPSSTPPEQPPGGATPEQVVEALTAARQKGTDLMPTVPVHRAGLLGSVVAGCASLLEAMS
;
A
#
# COMPACT_ATOMS: atom_id res chain seq x y z
N MET A 1 35.66 28.39 -39.90
CA MET A 1 35.01 27.08 -40.13
C MET A 1 34.83 26.41 -38.78
N ILE A 2 33.64 26.54 -38.19
CA ILE A 2 33.01 25.65 -37.18
C ILE A 2 31.54 26.07 -37.19
N ALA A 3 30.66 25.16 -37.61
CA ALA A 3 29.23 25.35 -37.74
C ALA A 3 28.55 24.95 -36.43
N ASP A 4 27.83 25.88 -35.83
CA ASP A 4 26.94 25.65 -34.69
C ASP A 4 25.55 25.27 -35.26
N SER A 5 25.19 23.99 -35.16
CA SER A 5 23.92 23.47 -35.69
C SER A 5 22.84 23.51 -34.60
N ARG A 6 22.10 24.62 -34.54
CA ARG A 6 20.85 24.70 -33.77
C ARG A 6 19.72 24.10 -34.60
N GLY A 7 19.34 22.87 -34.26
CA GLY A 7 18.21 22.19 -34.88
C GLY A 7 16.91 22.99 -34.74
N PRO A 8 16.04 22.99 -35.76
CA PRO A 8 14.81 23.78 -35.76
C PRO A 8 13.84 23.33 -34.67
N LEU A 9 13.32 24.33 -33.93
CA LEU A 9 12.22 24.22 -32.97
C LEU A 9 10.93 23.87 -33.72
N LEU A 10 10.80 22.61 -34.13
CA LEU A 10 9.59 22.08 -34.74
C LEU A 10 8.55 21.84 -33.63
N ASN A 11 7.67 22.84 -33.54
CA ASN A 11 6.44 22.90 -32.77
C ASN A 11 5.60 21.61 -32.94
N ARG A 12 5.78 20.64 -32.04
CA ARG A 12 5.00 19.38 -31.97
C ARG A 12 3.49 19.58 -31.78
N ARG A 13 3.06 20.82 -31.53
CA ARG A 13 1.71 21.19 -31.09
C ARG A 13 0.68 21.37 -32.21
N ARG A 14 1.00 21.06 -33.47
CA ARG A 14 0.10 21.30 -34.62
C ARG A 14 -0.17 20.12 -35.55
N VAL A 15 0.15 18.88 -35.15
CA VAL A 15 -0.07 17.71 -36.03
C VAL A 15 -1.31 16.87 -35.67
N LEU A 16 -2.08 17.21 -34.63
CA LEU A 16 -3.27 16.44 -34.24
C LEU A 16 -4.56 17.25 -34.33
N LEU A 17 -4.84 17.81 -35.50
CA LEU A 17 -6.15 18.37 -35.85
C LEU A 17 -6.45 18.02 -37.31
N ALA A 18 -6.99 16.82 -37.56
CA ALA A 18 -7.98 16.54 -38.61
C ALA A 18 -8.20 15.03 -38.81
N ALA A 19 -9.20 14.45 -38.13
CA ALA A 19 -9.98 13.34 -38.69
C ALA A 19 -11.39 13.40 -38.07
N ALA A 20 -12.37 13.61 -38.94
CA ALA A 20 -13.76 13.86 -38.59
C ALA A 20 -14.58 12.56 -38.41
N ALA A 21 -15.62 12.68 -37.56
CA ALA A 21 -16.95 12.06 -37.63
C ALA A 21 -17.11 10.53 -37.73
N ALA A 22 -17.55 9.90 -36.62
CA ALA A 22 -18.84 9.20 -36.49
C ALA A 22 -18.94 8.49 -35.10
N PRO A 23 -19.94 8.78 -34.24
CA PRO A 23 -20.20 7.94 -33.08
C PRO A 23 -21.09 6.77 -33.53
N LEU A 24 -20.48 5.68 -34.00
CA LEU A 24 -21.16 4.39 -33.95
C LEU A 24 -21.14 3.94 -32.49
N ALA A 25 -22.21 4.28 -31.78
CA ALA A 25 -22.55 3.71 -30.49
C ALA A 25 -22.85 2.21 -30.70
N VAL A 26 -21.80 1.42 -30.85
CA VAL A 26 -21.90 -0.02 -30.62
C VAL A 26 -21.97 -0.16 -29.10
N ALA A 27 -23.19 -0.31 -28.60
CA ALA A 27 -23.45 -0.86 -27.29
C ALA A 27 -22.98 -2.33 -27.29
N CYS A 28 -21.67 -2.54 -27.28
CA CYS A 28 -21.09 -3.80 -26.90
C CYS A 28 -21.41 -3.95 -25.41
N THR A 29 -22.43 -4.75 -25.09
CA THR A 29 -22.70 -5.20 -23.73
C THR A 29 -21.62 -6.21 -23.34
N THR A 30 -20.37 -5.76 -23.23
CA THR A 30 -19.32 -6.54 -22.60
C THR A 30 -19.65 -6.54 -21.11
N PRO A 31 -19.86 -7.71 -20.48
CA PRO A 31 -20.00 -7.79 -19.03
C PRO A 31 -18.84 -7.04 -18.37
N PRO A 32 -19.08 -6.28 -17.28
CA PRO A 32 -17.99 -5.61 -16.58
C PRO A 32 -16.91 -6.63 -16.24
N PRO A 33 -15.62 -6.29 -16.47
CA PRO A 33 -14.54 -7.21 -16.14
C PRO A 33 -14.65 -7.62 -14.66
N PRO A 34 -14.24 -8.85 -14.32
CA PRO A 34 -14.27 -9.31 -12.94
C PRO A 34 -13.48 -8.34 -12.05
N PRO A 35 -13.91 -8.15 -10.79
CA PRO A 35 -13.22 -7.24 -9.89
C PRO A 35 -11.75 -7.65 -9.75
N PRO A 36 -10.82 -6.70 -9.69
CA PRO A 36 -9.41 -7.02 -9.54
C PRO A 36 -9.18 -7.80 -8.24
N PRO A 37 -8.19 -8.70 -8.20
CA PRO A 37 -7.84 -9.44 -6.99
C PRO A 37 -7.50 -8.48 -5.84
N PRO A 38 -7.63 -8.89 -4.56
CA PRO A 38 -7.30 -8.04 -3.41
C PRO A 38 -5.83 -7.57 -3.43
N ASP A 39 -5.54 -6.42 -2.82
CA ASP A 39 -4.19 -5.85 -2.83
C ASP A 39 -3.33 -6.69 -1.87
N PRO A 40 -2.17 -7.22 -2.29
CA PRO A 40 -1.33 -8.02 -1.42
C PRO A 40 -0.87 -7.25 -0.16
N LEU A 41 -0.80 -5.92 -0.20
CA LEU A 41 -0.45 -5.10 0.97
C LEU A 41 -1.61 -4.96 1.97
N ALA A 42 -2.86 -5.21 1.58
CA ALA A 42 -4.01 -5.02 2.45
C ALA A 42 -3.96 -5.93 3.69
N GLU A 43 -3.46 -7.15 3.55
CA GLU A 43 -3.30 -8.05 4.69
C GLU A 43 -2.23 -7.55 5.68
N LEU A 44 -1.15 -6.93 5.19
CA LEU A 44 -0.11 -6.34 6.05
C LEU A 44 -0.64 -5.12 6.81
N VAL A 45 -1.58 -4.37 6.25
CA VAL A 45 -2.26 -3.27 6.96
C VAL A 45 -3.04 -3.81 8.16
N VAL A 46 -3.86 -4.85 7.94
CA VAL A 46 -4.65 -5.47 9.01
C VAL A 46 -3.74 -6.02 10.10
N GLN A 47 -2.70 -6.76 9.70
CA GLN A 47 -1.70 -7.27 10.63
C GLN A 47 -1.02 -6.16 11.42
N ALA A 48 -0.57 -5.08 10.78
CA ALA A 48 0.09 -3.98 11.47
C ALA A 48 -0.81 -3.29 12.51
N ARG A 49 -2.12 -3.19 12.25
CA ARG A 49 -3.10 -2.69 13.24
C ARG A 49 -3.29 -3.67 14.40
N ALA A 50 -3.35 -4.97 14.11
CA ALA A 50 -3.44 -5.99 15.15
C ALA A 50 -2.18 -6.02 16.04
N ASP A 51 -1.00 -5.96 15.44
CA ASP A 51 0.28 -5.87 16.17
C ASP A 51 0.33 -4.62 17.06
N ALA A 52 -0.17 -3.48 16.58
CA ALA A 52 -0.24 -2.25 17.36
C ALA A 52 -1.18 -2.39 18.58
N ALA A 53 -2.33 -3.05 18.40
CA ALA A 53 -3.27 -3.32 19.49
C ALA A 53 -2.66 -4.31 20.51
N LEU A 54 -1.99 -5.35 20.03
CA LEU A 54 -1.26 -6.31 20.88
C LEU A 54 -0.18 -5.61 21.70
N ALA A 55 0.65 -4.79 21.06
CA ALA A 55 1.70 -4.03 21.72
C ALA A 55 1.13 -3.05 22.76
N THR A 56 -0.01 -2.41 22.46
CA THR A 56 -0.73 -1.56 23.42
C THR A 56 -1.16 -2.36 24.66
N ALA A 57 -1.74 -3.55 24.44
CA ALA A 57 -2.17 -4.42 25.53
C ALA A 57 -1.01 -4.97 26.38
N ALA A 58 0.19 -5.11 25.79
CA ALA A 58 1.41 -5.51 26.48
C ALA A 58 2.17 -4.33 27.13
N GLY A 59 1.70 -3.09 26.99
CA GLY A 59 2.36 -1.89 27.50
C GLY A 59 3.57 -1.42 26.69
N ALA A 60 3.81 -1.98 25.50
CA ALA A 60 4.89 -1.59 24.60
C ALA A 60 4.46 -0.43 23.69
N THR A 61 4.30 0.76 24.27
CA THR A 61 3.69 1.94 23.62
C THR A 61 4.42 2.42 22.36
N GLU A 62 5.74 2.33 22.35
CA GLU A 62 6.62 2.76 21.26
C GLU A 62 6.46 1.80 20.07
N VAL A 63 6.37 0.49 20.35
CA VAL A 63 6.08 -0.54 19.35
C VAL A 63 4.68 -0.32 18.77
N ALA A 64 3.69 -0.03 19.61
CA ALA A 64 2.33 0.25 19.17
C ALA A 64 2.27 1.48 18.24
N ALA A 65 2.98 2.56 18.59
CA ALA A 65 3.07 3.76 17.77
C ALA A 65 3.73 3.47 16.41
N ALA A 66 4.86 2.76 16.40
CA ALA A 66 5.57 2.40 15.18
C ALA A 66 4.73 1.50 14.26
N ARG A 67 4.06 0.48 14.82
CA ARG A 67 3.18 -0.41 14.04
C ARG A 67 1.94 0.31 13.50
N THR A 68 1.40 1.25 14.26
CA THR A 68 0.34 2.14 13.78
C THR A 68 0.81 2.96 12.58
N GLU A 69 2.03 3.50 12.61
CA GLU A 69 2.57 4.28 11.50
C GLU A 69 2.84 3.41 10.26
N HIS A 70 3.41 2.22 10.44
CA HIS A 70 3.56 1.25 9.35
C HIS A 70 2.20 0.92 8.71
N ALA A 71 1.14 0.73 9.51
CA ALA A 71 -0.21 0.48 8.98
C ALA A 71 -0.73 1.63 8.12
N LYS A 72 -0.49 2.89 8.52
CA LYS A 72 -0.88 4.07 7.74
C LYS A 72 -0.14 4.15 6.41
N LEU A 73 1.18 3.96 6.42
CA LEU A 73 1.99 4.02 5.20
C LEU A 73 1.60 2.92 4.21
N LEU A 74 1.36 1.71 4.70
CA LEU A 74 0.86 0.60 3.88
C LEU A 74 -0.53 0.89 3.33
N GLN A 75 -1.45 1.42 4.15
CA GLN A 75 -2.80 1.79 3.71
C GLN A 75 -2.75 2.87 2.64
N ALA A 76 -1.93 3.91 2.82
CA ALA A 76 -1.77 4.97 1.83
C ALA A 76 -1.31 4.43 0.47
N GLU A 77 -0.44 3.41 0.47
CA GLU A 77 0.01 2.76 -0.75
C GLU A 77 -1.08 1.86 -1.39
N VAL A 78 -1.90 1.17 -0.57
CA VAL A 78 -3.09 0.43 -1.04
C VAL A 78 -4.08 1.40 -1.71
N ASP A 79 -4.38 2.52 -1.06
CA ASP A 79 -5.33 3.53 -1.54
C ASP A 79 -4.81 4.21 -2.81
N ARG A 80 -3.50 4.48 -2.89
CA ARG A 80 -2.86 5.03 -4.09
C ARG A 80 -3.02 4.11 -5.30
N ALA A 81 -2.92 2.79 -5.13
CA ALA A 81 -3.10 1.84 -6.24
C ALA A 81 -4.58 1.65 -6.62
N ARG A 82 -5.50 2.03 -5.74
CA ARG A 82 -6.95 1.89 -5.92
C ARG A 82 -7.66 3.19 -5.60
N PRO A 83 -7.41 4.26 -6.37
CA PRO A 83 -8.10 5.51 -6.14
C PRO A 83 -9.61 5.29 -6.30
N SER A 84 -10.36 5.54 -5.23
CA SER A 84 -11.82 5.45 -5.27
C SER A 84 -12.35 6.44 -6.31
N THR A 85 -13.09 5.94 -7.31
CA THR A 85 -13.86 6.83 -8.19
C THR A 85 -14.99 7.47 -7.38
N PRO A 86 -15.27 8.78 -7.52
CA PRO A 86 -16.20 9.53 -6.67
C PRO A 86 -17.68 9.06 -6.69
N SER A 87 -18.02 7.98 -7.41
CA SER A 87 -19.39 7.46 -7.51
C SER A 87 -19.69 6.23 -6.63
N ALA A 88 -18.72 5.67 -5.91
CA ALA A 88 -18.93 4.49 -5.08
C ALA A 88 -18.56 4.77 -3.61
N SER A 89 -19.35 5.63 -2.96
CA SER A 89 -19.30 5.79 -1.50
C SER A 89 -20.22 4.76 -0.86
N ALA A 90 -19.74 3.51 -0.74
CA ALA A 90 -20.24 2.60 0.27
C ALA A 90 -19.34 2.77 1.49
N ALA A 91 -19.91 3.33 2.57
CA ALA A 91 -19.18 3.53 3.82
C ALA A 91 -18.64 2.18 4.33
N PRO A 92 -17.34 2.06 4.68
CA PRO A 92 -16.87 0.86 5.34
C PRO A 92 -17.52 0.78 6.72
N SER A 93 -18.24 -0.30 6.98
CA SER A 93 -18.65 -0.65 8.34
C SER A 93 -17.39 -0.93 9.16
N SER A 94 -17.02 0.02 10.02
CA SER A 94 -15.94 -0.17 10.99
C SER A 94 -16.45 -1.09 12.10
N THR A 95 -16.16 -2.38 12.00
CA THR A 95 -16.23 -3.27 13.16
C THR A 95 -15.18 -2.78 14.16
N PRO A 96 -15.54 -2.46 15.41
CA PRO A 96 -14.58 -2.10 16.43
C PRO A 96 -13.51 -3.20 16.55
N PRO A 97 -12.22 -2.85 16.70
CA PRO A 97 -11.21 -3.84 17.03
C PRO A 97 -11.65 -4.57 18.29
N GLU A 98 -11.74 -5.90 18.21
CA GLU A 98 -11.94 -6.74 19.39
C GLU A 98 -10.76 -6.47 20.32
N GLN A 99 -11.07 -5.96 21.52
CA GLN A 99 -10.04 -5.62 22.50
C GLN A 99 -9.26 -6.91 22.81
N PRO A 100 -7.92 -6.91 22.69
CA PRO A 100 -7.14 -8.07 23.06
C PRO A 100 -7.49 -8.46 24.50
N PRO A 101 -7.65 -9.75 24.81
CA PRO A 101 -7.86 -10.18 26.18
C PRO A 101 -6.72 -9.61 27.04
N GLY A 102 -7.07 -9.12 28.24
CA GLY A 102 -6.05 -8.67 29.18
C GLY A 102 -5.00 -9.76 29.40
N GLY A 103 -3.71 -9.40 29.36
CA GLY A 103 -2.61 -10.34 29.53
C GLY A 103 -1.74 -10.60 28.29
N ALA A 104 -1.69 -9.66 27.33
CA ALA A 104 -0.68 -9.72 26.29
C ALA A 104 0.74 -9.60 26.90
N THR A 105 1.65 -10.48 26.46
CA THR A 105 3.02 -10.57 26.98
C THR A 105 4.01 -9.95 26.00
N PRO A 106 5.17 -9.45 26.47
CA PRO A 106 6.26 -8.99 25.60
C PRO A 106 6.66 -10.04 24.57
N GLU A 107 6.69 -11.31 24.93
CA GLU A 107 7.03 -12.44 24.04
C GLU A 107 6.05 -12.56 22.87
N GLN A 108 4.76 -12.35 23.09
CA GLN A 108 3.77 -12.32 22.00
C GLN A 108 4.01 -11.14 21.04
N VAL A 109 4.49 -10.01 21.55
CA VAL A 109 4.87 -8.86 20.69
C VAL A 109 6.11 -9.21 19.86
N VAL A 110 7.12 -9.89 20.45
CA VAL A 110 8.31 -10.38 19.72
C VAL A 110 7.90 -11.34 18.60
N GLU A 111 7.01 -12.29 18.88
CA GLU A 111 6.51 -13.26 17.91
C GLU A 111 5.77 -12.55 16.76
N ALA A 112 4.87 -11.61 17.09
CA ALA A 112 4.13 -10.84 16.11
C ALA A 112 5.03 -10.02 15.18
N LEU A 113 6.04 -9.33 15.73
CA LEU A 113 7.02 -8.57 14.94
C LEU A 113 7.87 -9.48 14.04
N THR A 114 8.23 -10.66 14.54
CA THR A 114 8.98 -11.67 13.77
C THR A 114 8.14 -12.17 12.59
N ALA A 115 6.87 -12.51 12.82
CA ALA A 115 5.93 -12.92 11.78
C ALA A 115 5.69 -11.79 10.75
N ALA A 116 5.55 -10.54 11.20
CA ALA A 116 5.39 -9.38 10.33
C ALA A 116 6.61 -9.16 9.43
N ARG A 117 7.83 -9.30 9.98
CA ARG A 117 9.08 -9.23 9.22
C ARG A 117 9.13 -10.33 8.15
N GLN A 118 8.86 -11.58 8.51
CA GLN A 118 8.88 -12.70 7.57
C GLN A 118 7.87 -12.49 6.43
N LYS A 119 6.61 -12.19 6.76
CA LYS A 119 5.56 -11.96 5.76
C LYS A 119 5.90 -10.78 4.84
N GLY A 120 6.48 -9.71 5.39
CA GLY A 120 6.94 -8.56 4.62
C GLY A 120 8.04 -8.95 3.62
N THR A 121 9.06 -9.68 4.08
CA THR A 121 10.16 -10.17 3.23
C THR A 121 9.68 -11.09 2.11
N ASP A 122 8.76 -12.01 2.41
CA ASP A 122 8.23 -12.96 1.43
C ASP A 122 7.41 -12.27 0.33
N LEU A 123 6.81 -11.13 0.62
CA LEU A 123 6.03 -10.34 -0.34
C LEU A 123 6.88 -9.45 -1.24
N MET A 124 8.07 -9.01 -0.81
CA MET A 124 8.95 -8.12 -1.58
C MET A 124 9.21 -8.56 -3.05
N PRO A 125 9.50 -9.85 -3.36
CA PRO A 125 9.74 -10.27 -4.75
C PRO A 125 8.48 -10.29 -5.63
N THR A 126 7.29 -10.21 -5.03
CA THR A 126 6.01 -10.32 -5.74
C THR A 126 5.39 -8.97 -6.10
N VAL A 127 5.94 -7.87 -5.57
CA VAL A 127 5.40 -6.52 -5.75
C VAL A 127 6.30 -5.65 -6.62
N PRO A 128 5.78 -4.58 -7.23
CA PRO A 128 6.61 -3.61 -7.94
C PRO A 128 7.73 -3.03 -7.06
N VAL A 129 8.88 -2.70 -7.66
CA VAL A 129 10.10 -2.24 -6.94
C VAL A 129 9.85 -1.12 -5.94
N HIS A 130 8.99 -0.15 -6.27
CA HIS A 130 8.67 0.96 -5.35
C HIS A 130 7.93 0.49 -4.08
N ARG A 131 7.05 -0.51 -4.20
CA ARG A 131 6.39 -1.16 -3.05
C ARG A 131 7.34 -2.07 -2.31
N ALA A 132 8.27 -2.74 -3.01
CA ALA A 132 9.32 -3.50 -2.37
C ALA A 132 10.21 -2.61 -1.49
N GLY A 133 10.52 -1.37 -1.93
CA GLY A 133 11.23 -0.39 -1.12
C GLY A 133 10.48 0.02 0.16
N LEU A 134 9.16 0.26 0.04
CA LEU A 134 8.29 0.52 1.21
C LEU A 134 8.28 -0.68 2.18
N LEU A 135 8.10 -1.90 1.66
CA LEU A 135 8.13 -3.12 2.46
C LEU A 135 9.48 -3.33 3.15
N GLY A 136 10.58 -3.07 2.44
CA GLY A 136 11.93 -3.14 3.01
C GLY A 136 12.10 -2.20 4.20
N SER A 137 11.57 -0.97 4.12
CA SER A 137 11.58 -0.02 5.25
C SER A 137 10.75 -0.53 6.43
N VAL A 138 9.55 -1.05 6.20
CA VAL A 138 8.68 -1.62 7.25
C VAL A 138 9.35 -2.83 7.91
N VAL A 139 9.94 -3.72 7.12
CA VAL A 139 10.67 -4.91 7.59
C VAL A 139 11.88 -4.51 8.43
N ALA A 140 12.66 -3.51 7.99
CA ALA A 140 13.79 -2.98 8.75
C ALA A 140 13.31 -2.36 10.07
N GLY A 141 12.21 -1.60 10.05
CA GLY A 141 11.59 -1.06 11.27
C GLY A 141 11.17 -2.15 12.26
N CYS A 142 10.55 -3.23 11.79
CA CYS A 142 10.22 -4.38 12.63
C CYS A 142 11.47 -5.05 13.22
N ALA A 143 12.55 -5.17 12.44
CA ALA A 143 13.82 -5.70 12.94
C ALA A 143 14.41 -4.81 14.05
N SER A 144 14.43 -3.49 13.87
CA SER A 144 14.90 -2.56 14.90
C SER A 144 14.08 -2.63 16.18
N LEU A 145 12.76 -2.84 16.08
CA LEU A 145 11.90 -3.01 17.25
C LEU A 145 12.17 -4.32 17.98
N LEU A 146 12.47 -5.41 17.25
CA LEU A 146 12.86 -6.68 17.87
C LEU A 146 14.12 -6.54 18.72
N GLU A 147 15.16 -5.88 18.21
CA GLU A 147 16.40 -5.60 18.95
C GLU A 147 16.18 -4.68 20.17
N ALA A 148 15.14 -3.83 20.15
CA ALA A 148 14.81 -2.97 21.28
C ALA A 148 14.03 -3.70 22.39
N MET A 149 13.46 -4.87 22.09
CA MET A 149 12.68 -5.68 23.05
C MET A 149 13.42 -6.90 23.57
N SER A 150 14.60 -7.22 23.02
CA SER A 150 15.53 -8.24 23.53
C SER A 150 16.35 -7.73 24.70
#